data_AF-A0A1V8T8N3-F1
#
_entry.id   AF-A0A1V8T8N3-F1
#
_cell.length_a   1.000
_cell.length_b   1.000
_cell.length_c   1.000
_cell.angle_alpha   90.00
_cell.angle_beta   90.00
_cell.angle_gamma   90.00
#
_symmetry.space_group_name_H-M   'P 1'
#
loop_
_entity.id
_entity.type
_entity.pdbx_description
1 polymer ?
#
loop_
_entity_poly.entity_id
_entity_poly.type
_entity_poly.pdbx_seq_one_letter_code
_entity_poly.pdbx_strand_id
1 'polypeptide(L)'
;MLSALRTSRSLRLTPLRVAGSSRRAYASVTDLNSLPKPGDRIHGFTLQKARHVPELELSALHFQHDKTGADYLHVARDDENNVFSIGFKTNPPDATGVPHILEHVTLCSSEK
;
A
#
# COMPACT_ATOMS: atom_id res chain seq x y z
N MET A 1 -39.64 -70.19 23.19
CA MET A 1 -40.15 -69.84 21.85
C MET A 1 -39.84 -68.37 21.58
N LEU A 2 -39.08 -68.11 20.51
CA LEU A 2 -38.91 -66.84 19.76
C LEU A 2 -38.19 -65.66 20.48
N SER A 3 -36.97 -65.26 20.04
CA SER A 3 -36.67 -64.32 18.94
C SER A 3 -36.77 -62.85 19.42
N ALA A 4 -35.88 -61.88 19.20
CA ALA A 4 -34.72 -61.68 18.35
C ALA A 4 -33.86 -60.52 18.90
N LEU A 5 -32.61 -60.44 18.44
CA LEU A 5 -31.75 -59.25 18.44
C LEU A 5 -32.45 -58.06 17.73
N ARG A 6 -32.13 -56.82 18.15
CA ARG A 6 -31.66 -55.77 17.23
C ARG A 6 -31.09 -54.56 17.98
N THR A 7 -29.84 -54.29 17.65
CA THR A 7 -28.97 -53.20 18.03
C THR A 7 -29.51 -51.85 17.54
N SER A 8 -29.59 -50.84 18.41
CA SER A 8 -29.78 -49.44 18.02
C SER A 8 -28.51 -48.67 18.36
N ARG A 9 -27.65 -48.47 17.36
CA ARG A 9 -26.54 -47.51 17.42
C ARG A 9 -27.12 -46.12 17.20
N SER A 10 -27.14 -45.31 18.26
CA SER A 10 -27.40 -43.87 18.16
C SER A 10 -26.23 -43.18 17.44
N LEU A 11 -26.41 -42.86 16.17
CA LEU A 11 -25.46 -42.05 15.40
C LEU A 11 -25.51 -40.60 15.90
N ARG A 12 -24.44 -40.15 16.57
CA ARG A 12 -24.22 -38.73 16.83
C ARG A 12 -23.82 -38.06 15.52
N LEU A 13 -24.66 -37.15 15.02
CA LEU A 13 -24.31 -36.25 13.94
C LEU A 13 -23.36 -35.17 14.49
N THR A 14 -22.08 -35.28 14.15
CA THR A 14 -21.15 -34.15 14.25
C THR A 14 -21.40 -33.21 13.08
N PRO A 15 -21.48 -31.89 13.30
CA PRO A 15 -21.53 -30.96 12.18
C PRO A 15 -20.17 -30.97 11.48
N LEU A 16 -20.18 -31.25 10.17
CA LEU A 16 -19.06 -31.02 9.28
C LEU A 16 -18.74 -29.51 9.32
N ARG A 17 -17.63 -29.15 9.97
CA ARG A 17 -17.02 -27.84 9.84
C ARG A 17 -16.62 -27.66 8.37
N VAL A 18 -17.36 -26.83 7.66
CA VAL A 18 -16.96 -26.32 6.34
C VAL A 18 -15.63 -25.58 6.53
N ALA A 19 -14.54 -26.21 6.09
CA ALA A 19 -13.25 -25.56 5.94
C ALA A 19 -13.38 -24.54 4.79
N GLY A 20 -13.80 -23.32 5.16
CA GLY A 20 -14.10 -22.26 4.21
C GLY A 20 -13.06 -21.15 4.26
N SER A 21 -12.38 -20.97 3.14
CA SER A 21 -11.51 -19.85 2.76
C SER A 21 -10.09 -19.89 3.34
N SER A 22 -9.24 -20.66 2.66
CA SER A 22 -7.87 -20.20 2.40
C SER A 22 -7.97 -18.77 1.84
N ARG A 23 -7.76 -17.77 2.71
CA ARG A 23 -7.35 -16.45 2.26
C ARG A 23 -6.03 -16.70 1.56
N ARG A 24 -5.99 -16.56 0.23
CA ARG A 24 -4.71 -16.45 -0.47
C ARG A 24 -4.02 -15.22 0.13
N ALA A 25 -3.14 -15.47 1.09
CA ALA A 25 -2.15 -14.49 1.48
C ALA A 25 -1.22 -14.41 0.28
N TYR A 26 -1.44 -13.40 -0.57
CA TYR A 26 -0.35 -12.94 -1.42
C TYR A 26 0.78 -12.61 -0.44
N ALA A 27 1.91 -13.30 -0.56
CA ALA A 27 3.09 -13.02 0.24
C ALA A 27 3.48 -11.59 -0.10
N SER A 28 3.02 -10.63 0.70
CA SER A 28 3.40 -9.23 0.53
C SER A 28 4.88 -9.15 0.88
N VAL A 29 5.74 -8.96 -0.13
CA VAL A 29 7.17 -8.78 0.09
C VAL A 29 7.44 -7.60 1.04
N THR A 30 6.51 -6.64 1.10
CA THR A 30 6.50 -5.53 2.05
C THR A 30 5.65 -5.85 3.29
N ASP A 31 6.30 -6.24 4.40
CA ASP A 31 5.63 -6.36 5.71
C ASP A 31 5.19 -4.96 6.20
N LEU A 32 3.88 -4.74 6.32
CA LEU A 32 3.35 -3.47 6.83
C LEU A 32 3.78 -3.16 8.27
N ASN A 33 4.17 -4.16 9.06
CA ASN A 33 4.58 -3.96 10.45
C ASN A 33 5.94 -3.28 10.58
N SER A 34 6.78 -3.35 9.55
CA SER A 34 8.07 -2.65 9.51
C SER A 34 7.95 -1.21 9.00
N LEU A 35 6.78 -0.85 8.46
CA LEU A 35 6.51 0.49 7.93
C LEU A 35 5.93 1.42 9.00
N PRO A 36 6.11 2.74 8.85
CA PRO A 36 5.48 3.73 9.73
C PRO A 36 3.96 3.59 9.76
N LYS A 37 3.37 3.95 10.90
CA LYS A 37 1.92 3.92 11.11
C LYS A 37 1.32 5.31 10.87
N PRO A 38 0.07 5.40 10.38
CA PRO A 38 -0.60 6.69 10.24
C PRO A 38 -0.55 7.49 11.55
N GLY A 39 -0.13 8.76 11.45
CA GLY A 39 0.14 9.65 12.57
C GLY A 39 1.63 9.77 12.96
N ASP A 40 2.49 8.85 12.52
CA ASP A 40 3.92 8.94 12.76
C ASP A 40 4.54 10.17 12.07
N ARG A 41 5.46 10.83 12.77
CA ARG A 41 6.14 12.05 12.30
C ARG A 41 7.61 11.76 12.05
N ILE A 42 8.08 12.06 10.85
CA ILE A 42 9.43 11.77 10.38
C ILE A 42 9.96 12.99 9.63
N HIS A 43 11.02 13.61 10.13
CA HIS A 43 11.71 14.74 9.47
C HIS A 43 10.79 15.88 8.99
N GLY A 44 9.73 16.20 9.76
CA GLY A 44 8.76 17.25 9.41
C GLY A 44 7.63 16.80 8.48
N PHE A 45 7.53 15.51 8.18
CA PHE A 45 6.41 14.90 7.48
C PHE A 45 5.58 14.05 8.43
N THR A 46 4.27 14.09 8.26
CA THR A 46 3.33 13.21 8.98
C THR A 46 2.72 12.20 8.03
N LEU A 47 2.75 10.91 8.39
CA LEU A 47 2.10 9.86 7.62
C LEU A 47 0.58 9.98 7.73
N GLN A 48 -0.09 10.23 6.61
CA GLN A 48 -1.54 10.36 6.55
C GLN A 48 -2.21 9.00 6.33
N LYS A 49 -1.65 8.20 5.42
CA LYS A 49 -2.25 6.92 5.03
C LYS A 49 -1.19 5.94 4.54
N ALA A 50 -1.33 4.68 4.92
CA ALA A 50 -0.60 3.57 4.33
C ALA A 50 -1.58 2.57 3.69
N ARG A 51 -1.24 2.04 2.52
CA ARG A 51 -2.04 1.02 1.82
C ARG A 51 -1.13 0.01 1.15
N HIS A 52 -1.36 -1.26 1.44
CA HIS A 52 -0.77 -2.35 0.67
C HIS A 52 -1.55 -2.57 -0.64
N VAL A 53 -0.84 -2.78 -1.75
CA VAL A 53 -1.40 -3.02 -3.08
C VAL A 53 -0.81 -4.34 -3.61
N PRO A 54 -1.45 -5.49 -3.32
CA PRO A 54 -0.93 -6.80 -3.67
C PRO A 54 -0.72 -7.00 -5.17
N GLU A 55 -1.58 -6.41 -6.01
CA GLU A 55 -1.54 -6.56 -7.47
C GLU A 55 -0.29 -5.95 -8.09
N LEU A 56 0.37 -5.05 -7.37
CA LEU A 56 1.61 -4.37 -7.77
C LEU A 56 2.80 -4.75 -6.87
N GLU A 57 2.59 -5.67 -5.92
CA GLU A 57 3.61 -6.14 -4.95
C GLU A 57 4.31 -5.00 -4.21
N LEU A 58 3.55 -3.98 -3.80
CA LEU A 58 4.08 -2.77 -3.15
C LEU A 58 3.20 -2.29 -2.01
N SER A 59 3.77 -1.39 -1.20
CA SER A 59 3.04 -0.61 -0.21
C SER A 59 3.20 0.88 -0.49
N ALA A 60 2.07 1.59 -0.59
CA ALA A 60 2.02 3.02 -0.82
C ALA A 60 1.80 3.77 0.50
N LEU A 61 2.66 4.73 0.81
CA LEU A 61 2.59 5.56 2.00
C LEU A 61 2.45 7.03 1.56
N HIS A 62 1.35 7.66 1.95
CA HIS A 62 1.09 9.06 1.69
C HIS A 62 1.40 9.90 2.92
N PHE A 63 2.41 10.73 2.80
CA PHE A 63 2.84 11.71 3.79
C PHE A 63 2.44 13.12 3.37
N GLN A 64 2.34 14.00 4.35
CA GLN A 64 2.23 15.44 4.13
C GLN A 64 3.30 16.17 4.94
N HIS A 65 3.99 17.13 4.33
CA HIS A 65 4.95 17.99 5.02
C HIS A 65 4.23 18.99 5.92
N ASP A 66 4.56 19.00 7.21
CA ASP A 66 3.84 19.75 8.24
C ASP A 66 3.89 21.27 8.00
N LYS A 67 5.01 21.79 7.47
CA LYS A 67 5.21 23.23 7.29
C LYS A 67 4.65 23.77 5.98
N THR A 68 4.79 23.03 4.88
CA THR A 68 4.42 23.52 3.54
C THR A 68 3.13 22.90 3.00
N GLY A 69 2.64 21.83 3.63
CA GLY A 69 1.50 21.05 3.13
C GLY A 69 1.83 20.20 1.91
N ALA A 70 3.10 20.09 1.49
CA ALA A 70 3.50 19.33 0.31
C ALA A 70 3.15 17.84 0.47
N ASP A 71 2.50 17.28 -0.54
CA ASP A 71 2.21 15.85 -0.62
C ASP A 71 3.46 15.06 -1.01
N TYR A 72 3.66 13.93 -0.34
CA TYR A 72 4.74 13.00 -0.62
C TYR A 72 4.20 11.57 -0.65
N LEU A 73 4.44 10.87 -1.76
CA LEU A 73 4.04 9.48 -1.93
C LEU A 73 5.30 8.61 -1.97
N HIS A 74 5.46 7.78 -0.94
CA HIS A 74 6.49 6.75 -0.91
C HIS A 74 5.92 5.43 -1.40
N VAL A 75 6.62 4.79 -2.34
CA VAL A 75 6.28 3.48 -2.87
C VAL A 75 7.34 2.51 -2.39
N ALA A 76 7.00 1.73 -1.37
CA ALA A 76 7.89 0.72 -0.81
C ALA A 76 7.72 -0.60 -1.57
N ARG A 77 8.81 -1.07 -2.15
CA ARG A 77 8.89 -2.31 -2.94
C ARG A 77 10.29 -2.93 -2.74
N ASP A 78 10.40 -4.23 -2.92
CA ASP A 78 11.69 -4.92 -2.98
C ASP A 78 12.28 -4.79 -4.38
N ASP A 79 12.85 -3.61 -4.67
CA ASP A 79 13.49 -3.26 -5.94
C ASP A 79 14.71 -2.40 -5.67
N GLU A 80 15.86 -2.78 -6.21
CA GLU A 80 17.12 -2.05 -6.02
C GLU A 80 17.14 -0.74 -6.83
N ASN A 81 16.35 -0.65 -7.90
CA ASN A 81 16.29 0.53 -8.76
C ASN A 81 15.37 1.61 -8.17
N ASN A 82 15.96 2.45 -7.32
CA ASN A 82 15.25 3.52 -6.65
C ASN A 82 15.06 4.74 -7.57
N VAL A 83 13.86 5.34 -7.53
CA VAL A 83 13.53 6.55 -8.29
C VAL A 83 12.98 7.62 -7.36
N PHE A 84 13.39 8.86 -7.60
CA PHE A 84 12.82 10.04 -6.98
C PHE A 84 12.26 10.97 -8.06
N SER A 85 11.08 11.52 -7.81
CA SER A 85 10.43 12.48 -8.71
C SER A 85 9.74 13.56 -7.89
N ILE A 86 9.71 14.77 -8.43
CA ILE A 86 8.98 15.91 -7.90
C ILE A 86 8.12 16.50 -9.02
N GLY A 87 6.85 16.78 -8.72
CA GLY A 87 5.90 17.35 -9.66
C GLY A 87 5.40 18.71 -9.18
N PHE A 88 5.37 19.68 -10.08
CA PHE A 88 4.76 20.99 -9.85
C PHE A 88 3.54 21.14 -10.75
N LYS A 89 2.46 21.72 -10.22
CA LYS A 89 1.28 22.06 -11.02
C LYS A 89 1.59 23.26 -11.92
N THR A 90 1.71 23.02 -13.22
CA THR A 90 2.07 24.03 -14.22
C THR A 90 0.93 24.24 -15.21
N ASN A 91 -0.09 25.01 -14.83
CA ASN A 91 -1.18 25.38 -15.73
C ASN A 91 -0.73 26.56 -16.63
N PRO A 92 -0.40 26.35 -17.93
CA PRO A 92 0.07 27.45 -18.76
C PRO A 92 -1.09 28.41 -19.07
N PRO A 93 -0.89 29.74 -18.95
CA PRO A 93 -1.91 30.72 -19.31
C PRO A 93 -2.03 30.92 -20.83
N ASP A 94 -1.03 30.50 -21.60
CA ASP A 94 -0.94 30.68 -23.06
C ASP A 94 -0.06 29.58 -23.71
N ALA A 95 0.14 29.68 -25.03
CA ALA A 95 0.90 28.72 -25.83
C ALA A 95 2.40 29.07 -26.00
N THR A 96 2.96 29.93 -25.14
CA THR A 96 4.37 30.34 -25.24
C THR A 96 5.37 29.25 -24.85
N GLY A 97 4.92 28.20 -24.15
CA GLY A 97 5.78 27.11 -23.69
C GLY A 97 6.58 27.42 -22.43
N VAL A 98 6.23 28.47 -21.67
CA VAL A 98 6.95 28.89 -20.45
C VAL A 98 7.25 27.75 -19.47
N PRO A 99 6.32 26.83 -19.13
CA PRO A 99 6.64 25.71 -18.23
C PRO A 99 7.75 24.79 -18.76
N HIS A 100 7.79 24.55 -20.07
CA HIS A 100 8.82 23.72 -20.70
C HIS A 100 10.18 24.43 -20.68
N ILE A 101 10.20 25.73 -21.00
CA ILE A 101 11.43 26.52 -20.90
C ILE A 101 11.97 26.51 -19.46
N LEU A 102 11.08 26.64 -18.47
CA LEU A 102 11.45 26.63 -17.06
C LEU A 102 12.07 25.30 -16.63
N GLU A 103 11.53 24.16 -17.09
CA GLU A 103 12.12 22.83 -16.83
C GLU A 103 13.60 22.79 -17.23
N HIS A 104 13.93 23.23 -18.46
CA HIS A 104 15.32 23.25 -18.93
C HIS A 104 16.19 24.19 -18.10
N VAL A 105 15.71 25.42 -17.87
CA VAL A 105 16.50 26.45 -17.19
C VAL A 105 16.78 26.08 -15.72
N THR A 106 15.84 25.41 -15.05
CA THR A 106 16.05 24.94 -13.66
C THR A 106 17.16 23.91 -13.52
N LEU A 107 17.55 23.23 -14.60
CA LEU A 107 18.66 22.28 -14.62
C LEU A 107 20.00 22.93 -14.98
N CYS A 108 20.01 24.20 -15.39
CA CYS A 108 21.24 24.89 -15.76
C CYS A 108 22.09 25.35 -14.56
N SER A 109 21.46 25.65 -13.40
CA SER A 109 22.18 26.07 -12.18
C SER A 109 21.25 26.17 -10.96
N SER A 110 21.82 26.27 -9.75
CA SER A 110 21.12 26.55 -8.49
C SER A 110 22.04 27.31 -7.53
N GLU A 111 21.48 28.09 -6.59
CA GLU A 111 22.25 28.89 -5.62
C GLU A 111 23.05 28.04 -4.60
N LYS A 112 22.47 26.92 -4.17
CA LYS A 112 23.01 25.86 -3.30
C LYS A 112 23.88 26.25 -2.09
#